data_AF-A0A7Y2JNU0-F1
#
_entry.id   AF-A0A7Y2JNU0-F1
#
_cell.length_a   1.000
_cell.length_b   1.000
_cell.length_c   1.000
_cell.angle_alpha   90.00
_cell.angle_beta   90.00
_cell.angle_gamma   90.00
#
_symmetry.space_group_name_H-M   'P 1'
#
loop_
_entity.id
_entity.type
_entity.pdbx_description
1 polymer ?
#
loop_
_entity_poly.entity_id
_entity_poly.type
_entity_poly.pdbx_seq_one_letter_code
_entity_poly.pdbx_strand_id
1 'polypeptide(L)'
;LRALFRRRTTPNGVFGLKAHYDHAQAFGGAAALIAALPGAVIVHIRRGDVLRQAISYAIARQTGVWIAGQDAVSDDIRFDAALINRCLNDIVVQNARWDTAFREAGITPLLLFYEDVRDDIAGAVARVARHADVECQPQDIAVDAQTRRQSKTSRTDAWVERYAEALQGAASPLNRLRDRLAKSLARRPA
;
A
#
# COMPACT_ATOMS: atom_id res chain seq x y z
N LEU A 1 3.68 13.77 -16.96
CA LEU A 1 5.09 13.37 -16.70
C LEU A 1 6.10 14.49 -16.92
N ARG A 2 6.14 15.19 -18.06
CA ARG A 2 7.14 16.26 -18.34
C ARG A 2 7.30 17.29 -17.21
N ALA A 3 6.20 17.77 -16.64
CA ALA A 3 6.24 18.70 -15.52
C ALA A 3 6.83 18.09 -14.22
N LEU A 4 6.62 16.79 -14.00
CA LEU A 4 7.21 16.08 -12.86
C LEU A 4 8.72 15.91 -13.04
N PHE A 5 9.17 15.47 -14.23
CA PHE A 5 10.60 15.40 -14.55
C PHE A 5 11.30 16.73 -14.26
N ARG A 6 10.76 17.85 -14.73
CA ARG A 6 11.35 19.18 -14.47
C ARG A 6 11.46 19.57 -12.99
N ARG A 7 10.57 19.07 -12.12
CA ARG A 7 10.47 19.49 -10.71
C ARG A 7 11.08 18.51 -9.72
N ARG A 8 11.24 17.25 -10.11
CA ARG A 8 11.61 16.12 -9.25
C ARG A 8 12.89 15.41 -9.72
N THR A 9 13.58 15.99 -10.69
CA THR A 9 14.93 15.55 -11.07
C THR A 9 15.93 16.33 -10.25
N THR A 10 16.79 15.64 -9.51
CA THR A 10 17.87 16.25 -8.72
C THR A 10 18.99 16.76 -9.65
N PRO A 11 19.91 17.62 -9.16
CA PRO A 11 21.00 18.16 -9.99
C PRO A 11 21.90 17.08 -10.62
N ASN A 12 21.99 15.90 -10.02
CA ASN A 12 22.70 14.74 -10.58
C ASN A 12 21.89 13.97 -11.66
N GLY A 13 20.76 14.51 -12.13
CA GLY A 13 19.97 13.94 -13.23
C GLY A 13 19.02 12.81 -12.83
N VAL A 14 18.98 12.40 -11.56
CA VAL A 14 18.10 11.33 -11.08
C VAL A 14 16.68 11.83 -10.86
N PHE A 15 15.70 11.17 -11.47
CA PHE A 15 14.28 11.45 -11.27
C PHE A 15 13.64 10.41 -10.35
N GLY A 16 12.93 10.85 -9.32
CA GLY A 16 12.17 9.99 -8.41
C GLY A 16 10.66 10.19 -8.51
N LEU A 17 9.90 9.09 -8.51
CA LEU A 17 8.43 9.10 -8.46
C LEU A 17 7.91 8.08 -7.44
N LYS A 18 6.93 8.49 -6.63
CA LYS A 18 6.12 7.60 -5.81
C LYS A 18 4.70 7.53 -6.37
N ALA A 19 4.20 6.32 -6.61
CA ALA A 19 2.85 6.10 -7.11
C ALA A 19 2.14 5.00 -6.30
N HIS A 20 0.90 5.27 -5.88
CA HIS A 20 -0.04 4.23 -5.47
C HIS A 20 -0.76 3.67 -6.71
N TYR A 21 -1.43 2.53 -6.58
CA TYR A 21 -2.13 1.93 -7.72
C TYR A 21 -3.20 2.86 -8.31
N ASP A 22 -3.90 3.63 -7.46
CA ASP A 22 -4.90 4.61 -7.90
C ASP A 22 -4.27 5.73 -8.74
N HIS A 23 -3.01 6.11 -8.49
CA HIS A 23 -2.28 7.05 -9.34
C HIS A 23 -1.93 6.43 -10.69
N ALA A 24 -1.64 5.13 -10.74
CA ALA A 24 -1.36 4.44 -11.99
C ALA A 24 -2.60 4.37 -12.90
N GLN A 25 -3.82 4.40 -12.34
CA GLN A 25 -5.05 4.47 -13.14
C GLN A 25 -5.10 5.73 -14.02
N ALA A 26 -4.56 6.85 -13.56
CA ALA A 26 -4.46 8.08 -14.36
C ALA A 26 -3.56 7.93 -15.60
N PHE A 27 -2.75 6.86 -15.68
CA PHE A 27 -1.91 6.51 -16.82
C PHE A 27 -2.54 5.43 -17.71
N GLY A 28 -3.74 4.94 -17.40
CA GLY A 28 -4.32 3.76 -18.05
C GLY A 28 -3.91 2.44 -17.36
N GLY A 29 -3.35 2.50 -16.15
CA GLY A 29 -2.97 1.35 -15.34
C GLY A 29 -1.47 1.23 -15.09
N ALA A 30 -1.10 0.22 -14.29
CA ALA A 30 0.29 -0.02 -13.87
C ALA A 30 1.24 -0.28 -15.06
N ALA A 31 0.82 -1.11 -16.02
CA ALA A 31 1.63 -1.41 -17.21
C ALA A 31 1.94 -0.15 -18.04
N ALA A 32 0.94 0.72 -18.24
CA ALA A 32 1.12 1.97 -18.98
C ALA A 32 2.02 2.96 -18.23
N LEU A 33 1.91 3.04 -16.91
CA LEU A 33 2.84 3.85 -16.10
C LEU A 33 4.29 3.33 -16.20
N ILE A 34 4.48 2.00 -16.12
CA ILE A 34 5.80 1.37 -16.28
C ILE A 34 6.38 1.69 -17.66
N ALA A 35 5.60 1.51 -18.73
CA ALA A 35 6.03 1.79 -20.09
C ALA A 35 6.40 3.28 -20.30
N ALA A 36 5.75 4.19 -19.56
CA ALA A 36 6.05 5.61 -19.60
C ALA A 36 7.33 6.01 -18.83
N LEU A 37 7.98 5.07 -18.15
CA LEU A 37 9.20 5.24 -17.36
C LEU A 37 10.27 4.21 -17.78
N PRO A 38 10.74 4.25 -19.05
CA PRO A 38 11.73 3.29 -19.54
C PRO A 38 13.04 3.39 -18.75
N GLY A 39 13.62 2.25 -18.40
CA GLY A 39 14.86 2.16 -17.64
C GLY A 39 14.74 2.54 -16.16
N ALA A 40 13.52 2.73 -15.65
CA ALA A 40 13.33 3.04 -14.23
C ALA A 40 13.69 1.84 -13.34
N VAL A 41 14.42 2.14 -12.27
CA VAL A 41 14.64 1.21 -11.16
C VAL A 41 13.36 1.15 -10.34
N ILE A 42 12.75 -0.03 -10.24
CA ILE A 42 11.45 -0.20 -9.57
C ILE A 42 11.64 -0.75 -8.17
N VAL A 43 11.16 0.01 -7.19
CA VAL A 43 11.03 -0.43 -5.80
C VAL A 43 9.55 -0.66 -5.50
N HIS A 44 9.20 -1.86 -5.04
CA HIS A 44 7.85 -2.19 -4.65
C HIS A 44 7.77 -2.36 -3.13
N ILE A 45 7.04 -1.45 -2.46
CA ILE A 45 6.85 -1.49 -1.01
C ILE A 45 5.50 -2.12 -0.70
N ARG A 46 5.52 -3.22 0.06
CA ARG A 46 4.32 -3.89 0.58
C ARG A 46 4.26 -3.76 2.09
N ARG A 47 3.11 -4.05 2.68
CA ARG A 47 2.96 -4.18 4.13
C ARG A 47 2.62 -5.62 4.46
N GLY A 48 3.35 -6.22 5.40
CA GLY A 48 3.12 -7.61 5.79
C GLY A 48 1.77 -7.76 6.49
N ASP A 49 1.45 -6.84 7.40
CA ASP A 49 0.16 -6.82 8.08
C ASP A 49 -0.90 -6.07 7.26
N VAL A 50 -1.50 -6.80 6.31
CA VAL A 50 -2.52 -6.28 5.40
C VAL A 50 -3.80 -5.84 6.13
N LEU A 51 -4.15 -6.49 7.25
CA LEU A 51 -5.33 -6.10 8.02
C LEU A 51 -5.11 -4.73 8.69
N ARG A 52 -3.96 -4.52 9.33
CA ARG A 52 -3.62 -3.22 9.89
C ARG A 52 -3.48 -2.15 8.81
N GLN A 53 -3.02 -2.52 7.62
CA GLN A 53 -3.04 -1.64 6.45
C GLN A 53 -4.46 -1.22 6.10
N ALA A 54 -5.39 -2.17 5.99
CA ALA A 54 -6.79 -1.92 5.66
C ALA A 54 -7.49 -1.05 6.71
N ILE A 55 -7.25 -1.29 8.00
CA ILE A 55 -7.76 -0.45 9.10
C ILE A 55 -7.20 0.97 8.99
N SER A 56 -5.89 1.12 8.77
CA SER A 56 -5.27 2.43 8.59
C SER A 56 -5.88 3.16 7.39
N TYR A 57 -6.13 2.44 6.30
CA TYR A 57 -6.75 2.98 5.08
C TYR A 57 -8.22 3.40 5.32
N ALA A 58 -8.99 2.61 6.06
CA ALA A 58 -10.36 2.94 6.45
C ALA A 58 -10.41 4.20 7.32
N ILE A 59 -9.49 4.34 8.28
CA ILE A 59 -9.36 5.55 9.10
C ILE A 59 -9.03 6.76 8.21
N ALA A 60 -8.03 6.64 7.33
CA ALA A 60 -7.64 7.73 6.42
C ALA A 60 -8.79 8.16 5.49
N ARG A 61 -9.61 7.22 5.02
CA ARG A 61 -10.82 7.52 4.24
C ARG A 61 -11.88 8.28 5.03
N GLN A 62 -12.00 8.03 6.34
CA GLN A 62 -12.95 8.75 7.20
C GLN A 62 -12.44 10.15 7.60
N THR A 63 -11.15 10.27 7.90
CA THR A 63 -10.57 11.54 8.39
C THR A 63 -10.09 12.46 7.28
N GLY A 64 -9.89 11.94 6.06
CA GLY A 64 -9.18 12.64 4.99
C GLY A 64 -7.67 12.79 5.22
N VAL A 65 -7.13 12.19 6.29
CA VAL A 65 -5.71 12.30 6.68
C VAL A 65 -4.93 11.12 6.16
N TRP A 66 -4.07 11.38 5.17
CA TRP A 66 -3.26 10.37 4.50
C TRP A 66 -1.80 10.40 4.93
N ILE A 67 -1.33 11.58 5.36
CA ILE A 67 0.07 11.84 5.74
C ILE A 67 0.09 12.46 7.14
N ALA A 68 1.11 12.13 7.93
CA ALA A 68 1.33 12.75 9.22
C ALA A 68 1.49 14.27 9.06
N GLY A 69 0.80 15.05 9.89
CA GLY A 69 0.81 16.52 9.82
C GLY A 69 -0.27 17.15 8.95
N GLN A 70 -1.16 16.36 8.32
CA GLN A 70 -2.40 16.90 7.74
C GLN A 70 -3.48 17.08 8.81
N ASP A 71 -4.21 18.18 8.74
CA ASP A 71 -5.38 18.42 9.58
C ASP A 71 -6.51 17.47 9.19
N ALA A 72 -7.21 16.95 10.19
CA ALA A 72 -8.35 16.07 9.97
C ALA A 72 -9.53 16.88 9.43
N VAL A 73 -10.14 16.37 8.35
CA VAL A 73 -11.40 16.90 7.81
C VAL A 73 -12.58 16.46 8.68
N SER A 74 -12.42 15.35 9.41
CA SER A 74 -13.40 14.83 10.36
C SER A 74 -12.71 14.09 11.51
N ASP A 75 -13.20 14.31 12.72
CA ASP A 75 -12.78 13.59 13.93
C ASP A 75 -13.74 12.45 14.31
N ASP A 76 -14.88 12.30 13.62
CA ASP A 76 -15.86 11.24 13.88
C ASP A 76 -15.45 9.91 13.23
N ILE A 77 -14.43 9.29 13.82
CA ILE A 77 -13.88 8.01 13.35
C ILE A 77 -14.66 6.86 14.01
N ARG A 78 -15.36 6.05 13.20
CA ARG A 78 -16.13 4.90 13.68
C ARG A 78 -15.65 3.60 13.07
N PHE A 79 -15.72 2.55 13.87
CA PHE A 79 -15.47 1.19 13.39
C PHE A 79 -16.56 0.79 12.38
N ASP A 80 -16.14 0.40 11.18
CA ASP A 80 -17.01 -0.13 10.12
C ASP A 80 -16.32 -1.35 9.49
N ALA A 81 -16.77 -2.55 9.86
CA ALA A 81 -16.24 -3.80 9.34
C ALA A 81 -16.42 -3.92 7.81
N ALA A 82 -17.50 -3.38 7.25
CA ALA A 82 -17.73 -3.41 5.80
C ALA A 82 -16.74 -2.50 5.07
N LEU A 83 -16.45 -1.31 5.61
CA LEU A 83 -15.40 -0.42 5.08
C LEU A 83 -14.02 -1.07 5.17
N ILE A 84 -13.66 -1.66 6.32
CA ILE A 84 -12.38 -2.36 6.48
C ILE A 84 -12.26 -3.50 5.46
N ASN A 85 -13.32 -4.29 5.25
CA ASN A 85 -13.32 -5.36 4.26
C ASN A 85 -13.16 -4.83 2.82
N ARG A 86 -13.78 -3.70 2.47
CA ARG A 86 -13.56 -3.03 1.17
C ARG A 86 -12.11 -2.60 1.02
N CYS A 87 -11.55 -1.92 2.03
CA CYS A 87 -10.14 -1.51 2.03
C CYS A 87 -9.17 -2.70 1.91
N LEU A 88 -9.47 -3.82 2.58
CA LEU A 88 -8.69 -5.05 2.49
C LEU A 88 -8.70 -5.61 1.07
N ASN A 89 -9.89 -5.73 0.48
CA ASN A 89 -10.04 -6.18 -0.90
C ASN A 89 -9.31 -5.25 -1.88
N ASP A 90 -9.44 -3.93 -1.71
CA ASP A 90 -8.76 -2.94 -2.54
C ASP A 90 -7.23 -3.16 -2.48
N ILE A 91 -6.65 -3.31 -1.29
CA ILE A 91 -5.20 -3.54 -1.12
C ILE A 91 -4.76 -4.84 -1.80
N VAL A 92 -5.49 -5.95 -1.60
CA VAL A 92 -5.15 -7.25 -2.21
C VAL A 92 -5.19 -7.16 -3.73
N VAL A 93 -6.25 -6.57 -4.29
CA VAL A 93 -6.42 -6.39 -5.73
C VAL A 93 -5.34 -5.47 -6.31
N GLN A 94 -5.03 -4.36 -5.64
CA GLN A 94 -3.98 -3.43 -6.07
C GLN A 94 -2.60 -4.11 -6.08
N ASN A 95 -2.27 -4.90 -5.06
CA ASN A 95 -1.02 -5.67 -5.02
C ASN A 95 -0.94 -6.67 -6.18
N ALA A 96 -2.00 -7.47 -6.41
CA ALA A 96 -2.02 -8.45 -7.49
C ALA A 96 -1.89 -7.81 -8.88
N ARG A 97 -2.47 -6.61 -9.05
CA ARG A 97 -2.37 -5.85 -10.31
C ARG A 97 -0.98 -5.27 -10.53
N TRP A 98 -0.27 -4.85 -9.47
CA TRP A 98 1.15 -4.50 -9.56
C TRP A 98 2.00 -5.71 -9.94
N ASP A 99 1.85 -6.82 -9.21
CA ASP A 99 2.60 -8.07 -9.46
C ASP A 99 2.42 -8.54 -10.91
N THR A 100 1.19 -8.44 -11.43
CA THR A 100 0.88 -8.77 -12.83
C THR A 100 1.59 -7.83 -13.81
N ALA A 101 1.51 -6.52 -13.59
CA ALA A 101 2.12 -5.54 -14.48
C ALA A 101 3.66 -5.66 -14.52
N PHE A 102 4.31 -5.96 -13.38
CA PHE A 102 5.76 -6.20 -13.36
C PHE A 102 6.13 -7.45 -14.15
N ARG A 103 5.39 -8.54 -13.96
CA ARG A 103 5.61 -9.79 -14.70
C ARG A 103 5.42 -9.62 -16.20
N GLU A 104 4.37 -8.93 -16.63
CA GLU A 104 4.11 -8.65 -18.05
C GLU A 104 5.19 -7.75 -18.67
N ALA A 105 5.76 -6.83 -17.90
CA ALA A 105 6.86 -5.98 -18.33
C ALA A 105 8.25 -6.65 -18.23
N GLY A 106 8.34 -7.89 -17.71
CA GLY A 106 9.61 -8.57 -17.49
C GLY A 106 10.48 -7.92 -16.39
N ILE A 107 9.86 -7.18 -15.46
CA ILE A 107 10.56 -6.45 -14.41
C ILE A 107 10.57 -7.25 -13.11
N THR A 108 11.75 -7.34 -12.49
CA THR A 108 11.90 -7.83 -11.11
C THR A 108 12.15 -6.64 -10.19
N PRO A 109 11.13 -6.14 -9.47
CA PRO A 109 11.31 -5.00 -8.58
C PRO A 109 12.08 -5.38 -7.31
N LEU A 110 12.75 -4.41 -6.69
CA LEU A 110 13.20 -4.55 -5.30
C LEU A 110 11.97 -4.55 -4.38
N LEU A 111 11.63 -5.71 -3.83
CA LEU A 111 10.59 -5.84 -2.83
C LEU A 111 11.10 -5.43 -1.44
N LEU A 112 10.37 -4.50 -0.82
CA LEU A 112 10.58 -4.07 0.57
C LEU A 112 9.27 -4.23 1.35
N PHE A 113 9.36 -4.63 2.62
CA PHE A 113 8.22 -4.55 3.53
C PHE A 113 8.30 -3.28 4.36
N TYR A 114 7.14 -2.65 4.57
CA TYR A 114 7.00 -1.44 5.36
C TYR A 114 7.59 -1.61 6.76
N GLU A 115 7.38 -2.77 7.38
CA GLU A 115 7.91 -3.11 8.69
C GLU A 115 9.44 -3.05 8.71
N ASP A 116 10.11 -3.68 7.73
CA ASP A 116 11.57 -3.66 7.60
C ASP A 116 12.09 -2.23 7.34
N VAL A 117 11.41 -1.48 6.45
CA VAL A 117 11.80 -0.11 6.12
C VAL A 117 11.63 0.81 7.33
N ARG A 118 10.59 0.60 8.13
CA ARG A 118 10.32 1.36 9.35
C ARG A 118 11.39 1.08 10.41
N ASP A 119 11.79 -0.17 10.55
CA ASP A 119 12.71 -0.60 11.61
C ASP A 119 14.17 -0.29 11.25
N ASP A 120 14.51 -0.21 9.96
CA ASP A 120 15.82 0.20 9.46
C ASP A 120 15.73 1.01 8.15
N ILE A 121 15.50 2.33 8.29
CA ILE A 121 15.41 3.25 7.14
C ILE A 121 16.74 3.32 6.39
N ALA A 122 17.87 3.37 7.11
CA ALA A 122 19.19 3.50 6.50
C ALA A 122 19.54 2.27 5.66
N GLY A 123 19.32 1.07 6.19
CA GLY A 123 19.48 -0.17 5.45
C GLY A 123 18.54 -0.29 4.26
N ALA A 124 17.28 0.14 4.40
CA ALA A 124 16.35 0.19 3.27
C ALA A 124 16.83 1.13 2.15
N VAL A 125 17.30 2.33 2.49
CA VAL A 125 17.86 3.28 1.51
C VAL A 125 19.10 2.72 0.85
N ALA A 126 20.01 2.10 1.60
CA ALA A 126 21.21 1.46 1.04
C ALA A 126 20.86 0.32 0.06
N ARG A 127 19.82 -0.48 0.35
CA ARG A 127 19.31 -1.51 -0.57
C ARG A 127 18.74 -0.90 -1.86
N VAL A 128 18.01 0.20 -1.76
CA VAL A 128 17.50 0.94 -2.93
C VAL A 128 18.65 1.48 -3.77
N ALA A 129 19.64 2.12 -3.14
CA ALA A 129 20.81 2.66 -3.84
C ALA A 129 21.57 1.56 -4.60
N ARG A 130 21.84 0.42 -3.95
CA ARG A 130 22.46 -0.75 -4.60
C ARG A 130 21.61 -1.29 -5.76
N HIS A 131 20.30 -1.39 -5.60
CA HIS A 131 19.41 -1.84 -6.67
C HIS A 131 19.36 -0.85 -7.85
N ALA A 132 19.59 0.43 -7.56
CA ALA A 132 19.66 1.50 -8.56
C ALA A 132 21.05 1.70 -9.17
N ASP A 133 22.05 0.92 -8.75
CA ASP A 133 23.47 1.11 -9.09
C ASP A 133 23.97 2.54 -8.79
N VAL A 134 23.55 3.08 -7.65
CA VAL A 134 23.95 4.40 -7.15
C VAL A 134 24.88 4.22 -5.96
N GLU A 135 26.05 4.85 -6.01
CA GLU A 135 26.92 4.97 -4.84
C GLU A 135 26.24 5.79 -3.74
N CYS A 136 26.09 5.19 -2.57
CA CYS A 136 25.49 5.82 -1.41
C CYS A 136 26.23 5.35 -0.17
N GLN A 137 26.83 6.27 0.57
CA GLN A 137 27.44 5.95 1.85
C GLN A 137 26.40 6.11 2.98
N PRO A 138 26.42 5.27 4.03
CA PRO A 138 25.46 5.37 5.13
C PRO A 138 25.41 6.76 5.78
N GLN A 139 26.53 7.46 5.86
CA GLN A 139 26.62 8.83 6.39
C GLN A 139 25.90 9.88 5.54
N ASP A 140 25.64 9.60 4.26
CA ASP A 140 24.91 10.50 3.36
C ASP A 140 23.39 10.37 3.52
N ILE A 141 22.94 9.32 4.22
CA ILE A 141 21.52 9.06 4.46
C ILE A 141 21.04 9.94 5.60
N ALA A 142 20.64 11.16 5.28
CA ALA A 142 19.93 12.03 6.20
C ALA A 142 18.53 11.43 6.51
N VAL A 143 18.43 10.64 7.57
CA VAL A 143 17.14 10.17 8.09
C VAL A 143 16.52 11.31 8.90
N ASP A 144 15.86 12.24 8.22
CA ASP A 144 14.97 13.16 8.93
C ASP A 144 13.74 12.35 9.36
N ALA A 145 13.63 12.09 10.67
CA ALA A 145 12.59 11.28 11.29
C ALA A 145 11.23 12.00 11.27
N GLN A 146 10.78 12.49 10.11
CA GLN A 146 9.54 13.26 10.00
C GLN A 146 8.28 12.40 10.01
N THR A 147 8.38 11.08 9.96
CA THR A 147 7.22 10.22 10.25
C THR A 147 7.14 9.97 11.75
N ARG A 148 6.83 11.03 12.51
CA ARG A 148 6.47 10.92 13.93
C ARG A 148 5.40 9.85 14.06
N ARG A 149 5.73 8.82 14.85
CA ARG A 149 4.85 7.73 15.27
C ARG A 149 3.56 8.36 15.80
N GLN A 150 2.48 8.32 15.02
CA GLN A 150 1.18 8.66 15.57
C GLN A 150 0.87 7.61 16.64
N SER A 151 0.36 8.07 17.77
CA SER A 151 -0.14 7.34 18.94
C SER A 151 -1.37 6.45 18.62
N LYS A 152 -1.38 5.82 17.44
CA LYS A 152 -2.50 5.12 16.79
C LYS A 152 -2.52 3.60 17.04
N THR A 153 -1.59 3.08 17.83
CA THR A 153 -1.47 1.63 18.09
C THR A 153 -2.72 1.11 18.80
N SER A 154 -3.14 1.73 19.91
CA SER A 154 -4.27 1.25 20.73
C SER A 154 -5.59 1.15 19.97
N ARG A 155 -5.91 2.12 19.11
CA ARG A 155 -7.14 2.08 18.30
C ARG A 155 -7.07 1.03 17.20
N THR A 156 -5.93 0.94 16.52
CA THR A 156 -5.74 -0.05 15.45
C THR A 156 -5.83 -1.45 16.04
N ASP A 157 -5.20 -1.69 17.20
CA ASP A 157 -5.27 -2.95 17.94
C ASP A 157 -6.72 -3.31 18.29
N ALA A 158 -7.46 -2.38 18.90
CA ALA A 158 -8.87 -2.60 19.23
C ALA A 158 -9.74 -2.88 17.98
N TRP A 159 -9.42 -2.28 16.83
CA TRP A 159 -10.15 -2.52 15.59
C TRP A 159 -9.77 -3.86 14.95
N VAL A 160 -8.53 -4.34 15.12
CA VAL A 160 -8.13 -5.69 14.71
C VAL A 160 -8.95 -6.72 15.47
N GLU A 161 -9.05 -6.59 16.79
CA GLU A 161 -9.84 -7.48 17.65
C GLU A 161 -11.32 -7.47 17.25
N ARG A 162 -11.93 -6.28 17.15
CA ARG A 162 -13.34 -6.13 16.72
C ARG A 162 -13.60 -6.67 15.32
N TYR A 163 -12.62 -6.54 14.41
CA TYR A 163 -12.75 -7.10 13.06
C TYR A 163 -12.70 -8.64 13.11
N ALA A 164 -11.83 -9.23 13.92
CA ALA A 164 -11.76 -10.67 14.11
C ALA A 164 -13.08 -11.23 14.67
N GLU A 165 -13.68 -10.57 15.67
CA GLU A 165 -15.00 -10.92 16.21
C GLU A 165 -16.08 -10.84 15.12
N ALA A 166 -16.07 -9.78 14.29
CA ALA A 166 -17.01 -9.61 13.20
C ALA A 166 -16.90 -10.71 12.12
N LEU A 167 -15.71 -11.30 11.92
CA LEU A 167 -15.50 -12.44 11.02
C LEU A 167 -16.01 -13.77 11.59
N GLN A 168 -16.16 -13.89 12.91
CA GLN A 168 -16.66 -15.10 13.56
C GLN A 168 -18.19 -15.09 13.71
N GLY A 169 -18.83 -13.92 13.70
CA GLY A 169 -20.27 -13.78 13.82
C GLY A 169 -21.08 -14.35 12.64
N ALA A 170 -22.36 -14.67 12.88
CA ALA A 170 -23.26 -15.22 11.85
C ALA A 170 -23.40 -14.34 10.60
N ALA A 171 -23.21 -13.01 10.72
CA ALA A 171 -23.21 -12.05 9.62
C ALA A 171 -21.84 -11.90 8.89
N SER A 172 -20.85 -12.72 9.24
CA SER A 172 -19.50 -12.65 8.65
C SER A 172 -19.51 -12.77 7.12
N PRO A 173 -18.65 -12.02 6.41
CA PRO A 173 -18.43 -12.20 4.98
C PRO A 173 -18.08 -13.64 4.60
N LEU A 174 -17.33 -14.35 5.47
CA LEU A 174 -16.95 -15.75 5.24
C LEU A 174 -18.16 -16.69 5.36
N ASN A 175 -19.01 -16.47 6.37
CA ASN A 175 -20.25 -17.22 6.51
C ASN A 175 -21.21 -16.95 5.34
N ARG A 176 -21.34 -15.68 4.91
CA ARG A 176 -22.15 -15.32 3.73
C ARG A 176 -21.59 -15.89 2.43
N LEU A 177 -20.27 -15.92 2.25
CA LEU A 177 -19.62 -16.54 1.09
C LEU A 177 -19.84 -18.05 1.11
N ARG A 178 -19.65 -18.70 2.25
CA ARG A 178 -19.92 -20.14 2.45
C ARG A 178 -21.37 -20.47 2.09
N ASP A 179 -22.33 -19.69 2.59
CA ASP A 179 -23.75 -19.90 2.31
C ASP A 179 -24.11 -19.67 0.84
N ARG A 180 -23.50 -18.67 0.19
CA ARG A 180 -23.65 -18.43 -1.26
C ARG A 180 -23.06 -19.56 -2.10
N LEU A 181 -21.88 -20.04 -1.74
CA LEU A 181 -21.22 -21.16 -2.42
C LEU A 181 -22.02 -22.45 -2.24
N ALA A 182 -22.49 -22.74 -1.03
CA ALA A 182 -23.36 -23.88 -0.75
C ALA A 182 -24.65 -23.83 -1.59
N LYS A 183 -25.30 -22.65 -1.67
CA LYS A 183 -26.48 -22.44 -2.51
C LYS A 183 -26.17 -22.57 -4.01
N SER A 184 -24.98 -22.16 -4.46
CA SER A 184 -24.58 -22.26 -5.86
C SER A 184 -24.25 -23.71 -6.25
N LEU A 185 -23.57 -24.46 -5.38
CA LEU A 185 -23.25 -25.87 -5.58
C LEU A 185 -24.51 -26.74 -5.56
N ALA A 186 -25.48 -26.45 -4.69
CA ALA A 186 -26.76 -27.14 -4.63
C ALA A 186 -27.68 -26.87 -5.83
N ARG A 187 -27.34 -25.90 -6.70
CA ARG A 187 -28.13 -25.52 -7.89
C ARG A 187 -27.56 -26.07 -9.21
N ARG A 188 -26.48 -26.84 -9.19
CA ARG A 188 -26.00 -27.50 -10.42
C ARG A 188 -26.92 -28.69 -10.76
N PRO A 189 -27.56 -28.74 -11.94
CA PRO A 189 -28.22 -29.94 -12.41
C PRO A 189 -27.17 -31.03 -12.74
N ALA A 190 -27.56 -32.29 -12.58
CA ALA A 190 -26.78 -33.48 -12.86
C ALA A 190 -26.40 -33.61 -14.34
#